data_AF-A0A8J3SFW6-F1
#
_entry.id   AF-A0A8J3SFW6-F1
#
_cell.length_a   1.000
_cell.length_b   1.000
_cell.length_c   1.000
_cell.angle_alpha   90.00
_cell.angle_beta   90.00
_cell.angle_gamma   90.00
#
_symmetry.space_group_name_H-M   'P 1'
#
loop_
_entity.id
_entity.type
_entity.pdbx_description
1 polymer ?
#
loop_
_entity_poly.entity_id
_entity_poly.type
_entity_poly.pdbx_seq_one_letter_code
_entity_poly.pdbx_strand_id
1 'polypeptide(L)'
;MTHASRPTDHQRLVAELVERRLGRPLDPDLNFFEAGLNSLTLVELHDDITTALGVDLPATALFTHPNLAALSRLIAQGGGQARAETTRRRPVTGSRRDIRARLREDGR
;
A
#
# COMPACT_ATOMS: atom_id res chain seq x y z
N MET A 1 -28.00 -6.51 9.62
CA MET A 1 -27.44 -5.86 8.41
C MET A 1 -25.93 -5.95 8.48
N THR A 2 -25.32 -6.96 7.87
CA THR A 2 -23.88 -6.95 7.56
C THR A 2 -23.71 -7.86 6.36
N HIS A 3 -23.63 -7.23 5.19
CA HIS A 3 -23.28 -7.91 3.95
C HIS A 3 -21.78 -8.19 4.02
N ALA A 4 -21.40 -9.27 4.71
CA ALA A 4 -20.07 -9.85 4.57
C ALA A 4 -20.03 -10.47 3.17
N SER A 5 -19.85 -9.61 2.17
CA SER A 5 -19.48 -10.04 0.82
C SER A 5 -18.36 -11.04 0.99
N ARG A 6 -18.59 -12.27 0.51
CA ARG A 6 -17.59 -13.32 0.57
C ARG A 6 -16.28 -12.72 0.04
N PRO A 7 -15.16 -12.82 0.79
CA PRO A 7 -13.90 -12.26 0.33
C PRO A 7 -13.61 -12.84 -1.05
N THR A 8 -13.42 -11.96 -2.02
CA THR A 8 -13.08 -12.36 -3.38
C THR A 8 -11.69 -13.01 -3.36
N ASP A 9 -11.38 -13.82 -4.38
CA ASP A 9 -10.10 -14.54 -4.47
C ASP A 9 -8.89 -13.59 -4.30
N HIS A 10 -8.95 -12.43 -4.96
CA HIS A 10 -7.99 -11.33 -4.82
C HIS A 10 -7.88 -10.81 -3.37
N GLN A 11 -8.99 -10.70 -2.64
CA GLN A 11 -8.96 -10.23 -1.26
C GLN A 11 -8.22 -11.19 -0.34
N ARG A 12 -8.38 -12.49 -0.54
CA ARG A 12 -7.65 -13.49 0.25
C ARG A 12 -6.17 -13.45 -0.04
N LEU A 13 -5.78 -13.38 -1.31
CA LEU A 13 -4.36 -13.30 -1.69
C LEU A 13 -3.68 -12.06 -1.12
N VAL A 14 -4.34 -10.89 -1.20
CA VAL A 14 -3.80 -9.66 -0.61
C VAL A 14 -3.73 -9.76 0.91
N ALA A 15 -4.74 -10.35 1.56
CA ALA A 15 -4.72 -10.57 3.01
C ALA A 15 -3.52 -11.43 3.40
N GLU A 16 -3.29 -12.57 2.72
CA GLU A 16 -2.18 -13.45 3.00
C GLU A 16 -0.82 -12.76 2.86
N LEU A 17 -0.64 -11.92 1.82
CA LEU A 17 0.59 -11.15 1.65
C LEU A 17 0.82 -10.17 2.79
N VAL A 18 -0.24 -9.50 3.26
CA VAL A 18 -0.18 -8.56 4.38
C VAL A 18 0.06 -9.28 5.71
N GLU A 19 -0.66 -10.36 5.97
CA GLU A 19 -0.57 -11.16 7.18
C GLU A 19 0.81 -11.81 7.32
N ARG A 20 1.43 -12.24 6.23
CA ARG A 20 2.82 -12.73 6.22
C ARG A 20 3.82 -11.67 6.66
N ARG A 21 3.57 -10.39 6.35
CA ARG A 21 4.42 -9.26 6.76
C ARG A 21 4.15 -8.83 8.20
N LEU A 22 2.88 -8.90 8.64
CA LEU A 22 2.46 -8.54 9.99
C LEU A 22 2.72 -9.63 11.04
N GLY A 23 2.78 -10.90 10.62
CA GLY A 23 2.83 -12.07 11.51
C GLY A 23 1.54 -12.31 12.28
N ARG A 24 0.44 -11.66 11.91
CA ARG A 24 -0.87 -11.76 12.56
C ARG A 24 -2.00 -11.51 11.56
N PRO A 25 -3.23 -12.02 11.83
CA PRO A 25 -4.37 -11.76 10.98
C PRO A 25 -4.69 -10.27 10.88
N LEU A 26 -5.07 -9.83 9.68
CA LEU A 26 -5.46 -8.45 9.40
C LEU A 26 -6.99 -8.33 9.42
N ASP A 27 -7.51 -7.32 10.10
CA ASP A 27 -8.92 -6.97 9.99
C ASP A 27 -9.19 -6.25 8.64
N PRO A 28 -10.18 -6.70 7.85
CA PRO A 28 -10.38 -6.21 6.49
C PRO A 28 -10.78 -4.73 6.39
N ASP A 29 -11.34 -4.17 7.46
CA ASP A 29 -11.76 -2.78 7.57
C ASP A 29 -10.67 -1.90 8.22
N LEU A 30 -9.66 -2.52 8.84
CA LEU A 30 -8.56 -1.82 9.49
C LEU A 30 -7.58 -1.22 8.49
N ASN A 31 -7.14 -0.01 8.80
CA ASN A 31 -6.12 0.67 8.02
C ASN A 31 -4.78 -0.06 8.12
N PHE A 32 -4.04 -0.19 7.03
CA PHE A 32 -2.71 -0.81 7.01
C PHE A 32 -1.74 -0.14 8.00
N PHE A 33 -1.79 1.19 8.09
CA PHE A 33 -1.00 1.95 9.06
C PHE A 33 -1.39 1.66 10.51
N GLU A 34 -2.70 1.54 10.78
CA GLU A 34 -3.22 1.19 12.11
C GLU A 34 -2.94 -0.28 12.47
N ALA A 35 -2.87 -1.15 11.45
CA ALA A 35 -2.42 -2.52 11.59
C ALA A 35 -0.91 -2.62 11.90
N GLY A 36 -0.15 -1.52 11.76
CA GLY A 36 1.28 -1.45 12.06
C GLY A 36 2.19 -1.56 10.83
N LEU A 37 1.64 -1.49 9.62
CA LEU A 37 2.46 -1.33 8.42
C LEU A 37 3.03 0.08 8.33
N ASN A 38 4.22 0.19 7.74
CA ASN A 38 4.90 1.47 7.50
C ASN A 38 4.99 1.74 5.99
N SER A 39 5.38 2.96 5.61
CA SER A 39 5.46 3.38 4.21
C SER A 39 6.39 2.51 3.35
N LEU A 40 7.51 2.01 3.92
CA LEU A 40 8.43 1.15 3.18
C LEU A 40 7.78 -0.21 2.93
N THR A 41 7.19 -0.81 3.96
CA THR A 41 6.51 -2.10 3.85
C THR A 41 5.30 -2.02 2.91
N LEU A 42 4.62 -0.88 2.82
CA LEU A 42 3.57 -0.67 1.82
C LEU A 42 4.12 -0.62 0.40
N VAL A 43 5.26 0.02 0.16
CA VAL A 43 5.90 0.02 -1.16
C VAL A 43 6.39 -1.39 -1.55
N GLU A 44 6.91 -2.17 -0.61
CA GLU A 44 7.26 -3.58 -0.87
C GLU A 44 6.01 -4.44 -1.12
N LEU A 45 4.95 -4.24 -0.34
CA LEU A 45 3.68 -4.93 -0.50
C LEU A 45 3.06 -4.64 -1.88
N HIS A 46 3.19 -3.41 -2.37
CA HIS A 46 2.76 -3.03 -3.70
C HIS A 46 3.43 -3.91 -4.77
N ASP A 47 4.74 -4.08 -4.70
CA ASP A 47 5.53 -4.90 -5.64
C ASP A 47 5.16 -6.40 -5.55
N ASP A 48 4.96 -6.91 -4.33
CA ASP A 48 4.48 -8.27 -4.10
C ASP A 48 3.09 -8.49 -4.73
N ILE A 49 2.17 -7.53 -4.57
CA ILE A 49 0.80 -7.60 -5.10
C ILE A 49 0.81 -7.57 -6.63
N THR A 50 1.54 -6.63 -7.25
CA THR A 50 1.62 -6.52 -8.71
C THR A 50 2.29 -7.76 -9.31
N THR A 51 3.33 -8.29 -8.66
CA THR A 51 4.03 -9.51 -9.10
C THR A 51 3.18 -10.77 -8.94
N ALA A 52 2.51 -10.94 -7.80
CA ALA A 52 1.73 -12.14 -7.52
C ALA A 52 0.43 -12.22 -8.33
N LEU A 53 -0.23 -11.07 -8.56
CA LEU A 53 -1.52 -11.00 -9.25
C LEU A 53 -1.39 -10.60 -10.72
N GLY A 54 -0.20 -10.17 -11.17
CA GLY A 54 0.02 -9.70 -12.54
C GLY A 54 -0.79 -8.45 -12.90
N VAL A 55 -1.09 -7.60 -11.91
CA VAL A 55 -1.90 -6.38 -12.09
C VAL A 55 -1.02 -5.14 -12.15
N ASP A 56 -1.40 -4.17 -12.98
CA ASP A 56 -0.79 -2.84 -12.97
C ASP A 56 -1.50 -1.99 -11.92
N LEU A 57 -0.80 -1.67 -10.83
CA LEU A 57 -1.35 -0.87 -9.75
C LEU A 57 -0.44 0.34 -9.53
N PRO A 58 -0.95 1.57 -9.43
CA PRO A 58 -0.11 2.70 -9.05
C PRO A 58 0.27 2.57 -7.57
N ALA A 59 1.52 2.88 -7.21
CA ALA A 59 1.98 2.85 -5.82
C ALA A 59 1.14 3.76 -4.89
N THR A 60 0.51 4.80 -5.44
CA THR A 60 -0.43 5.68 -4.71
C THR A 60 -1.71 4.96 -4.27
N ALA A 61 -2.08 3.84 -4.91
CA ALA A 61 -3.29 3.10 -4.56
C ALA A 61 -3.29 2.60 -3.12
N LEU A 62 -2.14 2.19 -2.59
CA LEU A 62 -2.04 1.73 -1.20
C LEU A 62 -2.18 2.87 -0.18
N PHE A 63 -1.98 4.12 -0.61
CA PHE A 63 -2.21 5.30 0.20
C PHE A 63 -3.64 5.82 0.08
N THR A 64 -4.25 5.72 -1.12
CA THR A 64 -5.65 6.12 -1.38
C THR A 64 -6.65 5.10 -0.84
N HIS A 65 -6.27 3.82 -0.84
CA HIS A 65 -7.07 2.69 -0.38
C HIS A 65 -6.30 1.91 0.69
N PRO A 66 -6.11 2.50 1.88
CA PRO A 66 -5.23 1.95 2.89
C PRO A 66 -5.90 0.84 3.72
N ASN A 67 -6.87 0.12 3.17
CA ASN A 67 -7.47 -1.05 3.80
C ASN A 67 -7.69 -2.16 2.77
N LEU A 68 -7.81 -3.38 3.28
CA LEU A 68 -7.88 -4.59 2.47
C LEU A 68 -9.12 -4.60 1.57
N ALA A 69 -10.28 -4.20 2.08
CA ALA A 69 -11.54 -4.22 1.32
C ALA A 69 -11.48 -3.28 0.09
N ALA A 70 -11.00 -2.06 0.27
CA ALA A 70 -10.91 -1.06 -0.81
C ALA A 70 -9.87 -1.46 -1.87
N LEU A 71 -8.72 -1.95 -1.44
CA LEU A 71 -7.65 -2.38 -2.34
C LEU A 71 -8.07 -3.58 -3.19
N SER A 72 -8.67 -4.59 -2.57
CA SER A 72 -9.14 -5.80 -3.26
C SER A 72 -10.25 -5.49 -4.28
N ARG A 73 -11.11 -4.53 -3.95
CA ARG A 73 -12.15 -4.04 -4.85
C ARG A 73 -11.58 -3.30 -6.06
N LEU A 74 -10.49 -2.56 -5.90
CA LEU A 74 -9.79 -1.89 -7.01
C LEU A 74 -9.12 -2.92 -7.93
N ILE A 75 -8.47 -3.93 -7.36
CA ILE A 75 -7.85 -5.03 -8.11
C ILE A 75 -8.91 -5.82 -8.89
N ALA A 76 -10.03 -6.16 -8.27
CA ALA A 76 -11.14 -6.86 -8.92
C ALA A 76 -11.77 -6.07 -10.09
N GLN A 77 -11.60 -4.74 -10.11
CA GLN A 77 -12.02 -3.89 -11.23
C GLN A 77 -10.97 -3.81 -12.36
N GLY A 78 -9.91 -4.61 -12.29
CA GLY A 78 -8.87 -4.69 -13.30
C GLY A 78 -7.70 -3.73 -13.07
N GLY A 79 -7.40 -3.41 -11.81
CA GLY A 79 -6.17 -2.72 -11.39
C GLY A 79 -5.93 -1.42 -12.13
N GLY A 80 -6.50 -0.33 -11.61
CA GLY A 80 -6.13 1.05 -11.96
C GLY A 80 -5.91 1.31 -13.45
N GLN A 81 -6.94 1.13 -14.29
CA GLN A 81 -6.90 1.54 -15.71
C GLN A 81 -6.16 2.87 -15.85
N ALA A 82 -4.95 2.80 -16.44
CA ALA A 82 -3.99 3.89 -16.53
C ALA A 82 -4.42 5.03 -17.48
N ARG A 83 -5.66 5.51 -17.39
CA ARG A 83 -6.17 6.60 -18.24
C ARG A 83 -7.04 7.69 -17.60
N ALA A 84 -7.29 7.69 -16.29
CA ALA A 84 -7.90 8.86 -15.62
C ALA A 84 -6.84 9.54 -14.73
N GLU A 85 -6.00 10.41 -15.28
CA GLU A 85 -6.26 11.85 -15.36
C GLU A 85 -6.58 12.47 -13.98
N THR A 86 -5.52 12.75 -13.20
CA THR A 86 -5.40 13.84 -12.21
C THR A 86 -4.12 13.55 -11.42
N THR A 87 -2.95 13.94 -11.93
CA THR A 87 -2.37 15.18 -11.45
C THR A 87 -1.20 15.58 -12.36
N ARG A 88 -1.49 16.53 -13.25
CA ARG A 88 -0.53 17.55 -13.65
C ARG A 88 -0.15 18.35 -12.38
N ARG A 89 0.82 17.90 -11.60
CA ARG A 89 1.54 18.76 -10.65
C ARG A 89 3.02 18.62 -10.91
N ARG A 90 3.53 19.69 -11.54
CA ARG A 90 4.85 20.33 -11.44
C ARG A 90 6.03 19.42 -11.04
N PRO A 91 7.16 19.45 -11.76
CA PRO A 91 8.38 18.85 -11.27
C PRO A 91 8.69 19.44 -9.89
N VAL A 92 8.77 18.58 -8.87
CA VAL A 92 9.40 18.98 -7.62
C VAL A 92 10.90 19.03 -7.93
N THR A 93 11.37 20.19 -8.33
CA THR A 93 12.77 20.56 -8.12
C THR A 93 12.93 20.73 -6.61
N GLY A 94 13.00 19.60 -5.91
CA GLY A 94 13.40 19.51 -4.52
C GLY A 94 14.84 19.04 -4.51
N SER A 95 15.76 20.01 -4.47
CA SER A 95 17.20 19.80 -4.30
C SER A 95 17.46 18.70 -3.27
N ARG A 96 18.15 17.61 -3.69
CA ARG A 96 18.65 16.53 -2.83
C ARG A 96 19.85 17.00 -1.99
N ARG A 97 19.74 18.16 -1.34
CA ARG A 97 20.68 18.60 -0.31
C ARG A 97 19.89 18.68 0.99
N ASP A 98 20.53 18.31 2.09
CA ASP A 98 20.05 18.58 3.46
C ASP A 98 19.15 17.53 4.15
N ILE A 99 19.42 16.21 4.06
CA ILE A 99 18.94 15.25 5.09
C ILE A 99 19.97 14.14 5.41
N ARG A 100 21.24 14.49 5.66
CA ARG A 100 22.13 13.63 6.45
C ARG A 100 23.23 14.45 7.12
N ALA A 101 23.46 14.15 8.39
CA ALA A 101 24.52 14.64 9.28
C ALA A 101 24.26 15.97 10.02
N ARG A 102 23.31 15.93 10.96
CA ARG A 102 23.51 16.60 12.26
C ARG A 102 23.26 15.61 13.40
N LEU A 103 24.22 15.62 14.33
CA LEU A 103 24.27 15.00 15.66
C LEU A 103 24.44 13.48 15.76
N ARG A 104 25.70 13.10 16.05
CA ARG A 104 25.99 12.39 17.29
C ARG A 104 27.33 12.89 17.85
N GLU A 105 27.25 13.91 18.69
CA GLU A 105 28.19 14.08 19.81
C GLU A 105 27.71 13.13 20.92
N ASP A 106 28.59 12.31 21.49
CA ASP A 106 28.74 12.10 22.94
C ASP A 106 29.78 10.98 23.20
N GLY A 107 30.77 11.28 24.05
CA GLY A 107 31.34 10.29 24.97
C GLY A 107 32.70 9.66 24.62
N ARG A 108 33.79 10.35 24.98
CA ARG A 108 34.76 9.96 26.03
C ARG A 108 36.17 10.52 25.77
#